data_AF-A0A5C7ZBB3-F1
#
_entry.id   AF-A0A5C7ZBB3-F1
#
_cell.length_a   1.000
_cell.length_b   1.000
_cell.length_c   1.000
_cell.angle_alpha   90.00
_cell.angle_beta   90.00
_cell.angle_gamma   90.00
#
_symmetry.space_group_name_H-M   'P 1'
#
loop_
_entity.id
_entity.type
_entity.pdbx_description
1 polymer ?
#
loop_
_entity_poly.entity_id
_entity_poly.type
_entity_poly.pdbx_seq_one_letter_code
_entity_poly.pdbx_strand_id
1 'polypeptide(L)'
;MLAALLVALPLSHLEIEPADDSWLLRVDGRPVDIAGYVSERYTQLTRDCSRVHALLPSDPLSAQALSAIEQYSPPDSLLARMVHAIRKDDWLLAQVKFRNLQDAVVLLIATKEGLEIAKGGVWSGSTHPHRPEPLIRRYLQGRVPAAPADLTECFAYQL
;
A
#
# COMPACT_ATOMS: atom_id res chain seq x y z
N MET A 1 -47.25 -11.79 21.17
CA MET A 1 -46.13 -10.82 21.24
C MET A 1 -44.83 -11.62 21.30
N LEU A 2 -44.38 -12.15 20.15
CA LEU A 2 -43.21 -13.02 20.02
C LEU A 2 -42.59 -12.80 18.63
N ALA A 3 -42.13 -11.58 18.38
CA ALA A 3 -41.36 -11.26 17.18
C ALA A 3 -40.08 -10.47 17.50
N ALA A 4 -39.87 -10.09 18.76
CA ALA A 4 -38.73 -9.27 19.19
C ALA A 4 -37.52 -10.09 19.69
N LEU A 5 -37.59 -11.43 19.73
CA LEU A 5 -36.56 -12.29 20.33
C LEU A 5 -35.58 -12.92 19.33
N LEU A 6 -35.71 -12.66 18.03
CA LEU A 6 -34.86 -13.26 16.99
C LEU A 6 -33.72 -12.34 16.48
N VAL A 7 -33.58 -11.12 17.02
CA VAL A 7 -32.53 -10.17 16.58
C VAL A 7 -31.39 -10.03 17.61
N ALA A 8 -31.49 -10.65 18.79
CA ALA A 8 -30.54 -10.44 19.89
C ALA A 8 -29.34 -11.42 19.92
N LEU A 9 -29.28 -12.41 19.04
CA LEU A 9 -28.26 -13.47 19.04
C LEU A 9 -27.46 -13.55 17.73
N PRO A 10 -26.78 -12.46 17.33
CA PRO A 10 -25.38 -12.65 16.87
C PRO A 10 -24.42 -11.54 17.33
N LEU A 11 -24.79 -10.70 18.31
CA LEU A 11 -23.95 -9.55 18.73
C LEU A 11 -22.89 -9.90 19.78
N SER A 12 -22.91 -11.10 20.37
CA SER A 12 -21.97 -11.52 21.42
C SER A 12 -20.54 -11.76 20.94
N HIS A 13 -20.31 -11.80 19.61
CA HIS A 13 -19.01 -12.11 19.01
C HIS A 13 -18.41 -10.95 18.21
N LEU A 14 -19.04 -9.77 18.28
CA LEU A 14 -18.60 -8.56 17.59
C LEU A 14 -18.00 -7.59 18.61
N GLU A 15 -16.69 -7.49 18.61
CA GLU A 15 -15.95 -6.54 19.44
C GLU A 15 -15.26 -5.52 18.54
N ILE A 16 -15.34 -4.25 18.90
CA ILE A 16 -14.67 -3.17 18.18
C ILE A 16 -13.39 -2.85 18.96
N GLU A 17 -12.24 -3.01 18.30
CA GLU A 17 -10.93 -2.70 18.89
C GLU A 17 -10.32 -1.48 18.19
N PRO A 18 -9.86 -0.46 18.95
CA PRO A 18 -9.03 0.60 18.39
C PRO A 18 -7.67 0.02 17.98
N ALA A 19 -7.21 0.37 16.78
CA ALA A 19 -5.87 0.10 16.28
C ALA A 19 -5.23 1.44 15.90
N ASP A 20 -3.90 1.54 15.95
CA ASP A 20 -3.12 2.80 15.92
C ASP A 20 -3.73 3.93 15.05
N ASP A 21 -4.19 3.62 13.83
CA ASP A 21 -4.84 4.57 12.91
C ASP A 21 -6.19 4.09 12.31
N SER A 22 -6.88 3.13 12.95
CA SER A 22 -8.18 2.62 12.46
C SER A 22 -8.99 1.84 13.50
N TRP A 23 -10.12 1.29 13.07
CA TRP A 23 -11.03 0.50 13.89
C TRP A 23 -11.10 -0.90 13.30
N LEU A 24 -10.79 -1.91 14.11
CA LEU A 24 -10.90 -3.30 13.73
C LEU A 24 -12.19 -3.88 14.31
N LEU A 25 -12.90 -4.66 13.51
CA LEU A 25 -14.02 -5.47 13.98
C LEU A 25 -13.51 -6.89 14.23
N ARG A 26 -13.62 -7.38 15.44
CA ARG A 26 -13.39 -8.80 15.71
C ARG A 26 -14.65 -9.58 15.37
N VAL A 27 -14.49 -10.64 14.59
CA VAL A 27 -15.53 -11.64 14.33
C VAL A 27 -14.94 -12.98 14.75
N ASP A 28 -15.56 -13.63 15.73
CA ASP A 28 -15.07 -14.91 16.30
C ASP A 28 -13.59 -14.84 16.75
N GLY A 29 -13.19 -13.71 17.33
CA GLY A 29 -11.83 -13.47 17.83
C GLY A 29 -10.77 -13.18 16.75
N ARG A 30 -11.16 -13.08 15.47
CA ARG A 30 -10.27 -12.69 14.37
C ARG A 30 -10.46 -11.22 14.03
N PRO A 31 -9.39 -10.40 13.98
CA PRO A 31 -9.51 -9.00 13.59
C PRO A 31 -9.83 -8.88 12.10
N VAL A 32 -10.80 -8.02 11.78
CA VAL A 32 -11.25 -7.71 10.41
C VAL A 32 -11.20 -6.20 10.21
N ASP A 33 -10.44 -5.77 9.21
CA ASP A 33 -10.35 -4.37 8.80
C ASP A 33 -11.50 -3.96 7.87
N ILE A 34 -12.67 -3.70 8.47
CA ILE A 34 -13.87 -3.26 7.75
C ILE A 34 -13.66 -1.86 7.15
N ALA A 35 -13.01 -0.95 7.88
CA ALA A 35 -12.75 0.40 7.42
C ALA A 35 -11.85 0.39 6.17
N GLY A 36 -10.77 -0.41 6.18
CA GLY A 36 -9.92 -0.60 5.02
C GLY A 36 -10.65 -1.25 3.86
N TYR A 37 -11.52 -2.25 4.10
CA TYR A 37 -12.32 -2.87 3.04
C TYR A 37 -13.24 -1.86 2.33
N VAL A 38 -13.99 -1.06 3.09
CA VAL A 38 -14.90 -0.05 2.54
C VAL A 38 -14.12 1.04 1.81
N SER A 39 -13.03 1.52 2.40
CA SER A 39 -12.15 2.54 1.79
C SER A 39 -11.56 2.07 0.46
N GLU A 40 -11.03 0.85 0.44
CA GLU A 40 -10.46 0.26 -0.79
C GLU A 40 -11.56 0.07 -1.84
N ARG A 41 -12.73 -0.43 -1.45
CA ARG A 41 -13.83 -0.63 -2.39
C ARG A 41 -14.33 0.67 -3.00
N TYR A 42 -14.45 1.72 -2.20
CA TYR A 42 -14.78 3.06 -2.69
C TYR A 42 -13.72 3.55 -3.68
N THR A 43 -12.44 3.44 -3.32
CA THR A 43 -11.33 3.86 -4.19
C THR A 43 -11.36 3.16 -5.54
N GLN A 44 -11.55 1.84 -5.56
CA GLN A 44 -11.60 1.07 -6.81
C GLN A 44 -12.72 1.51 -7.75
N LEU A 45 -13.82 2.05 -7.19
CA LEU A 45 -14.96 2.54 -7.95
C LEU A 45 -14.77 3.99 -8.44
N THR A 46 -14.02 4.81 -7.71
CA THR A 46 -13.89 6.25 -8.00
C THR A 46 -12.56 6.67 -8.61
N ARG A 47 -11.51 5.84 -8.50
CA ARG A 47 -10.17 6.17 -9.00
C ARG A 47 -10.16 6.28 -10.52
N ASP A 48 -9.38 7.23 -11.03
CA ASP A 48 -9.06 7.35 -12.45
C ASP A 48 -7.60 6.94 -12.68
N CYS A 49 -7.41 5.78 -13.31
CA CYS A 49 -6.08 5.24 -13.62
C CYS A 49 -5.67 5.45 -15.08
N SER A 50 -6.39 6.28 -15.84
CA SER A 50 -6.12 6.48 -17.28
C SER A 50 -4.71 6.97 -17.60
N ARG A 51 -4.08 7.68 -16.66
CA ARG A 51 -2.71 8.21 -16.77
C ARG A 51 -1.68 7.45 -15.93
N VAL A 52 -2.10 6.36 -15.28
CA VAL A 52 -1.22 5.51 -14.48
C VAL A 52 -0.88 4.28 -15.30
N HIS A 53 0.41 4.05 -15.53
CA HIS A 53 0.88 2.97 -16.39
C HIS A 53 1.68 1.96 -15.57
N ALA A 54 1.36 0.67 -15.73
CA ALA A 54 2.20 -0.40 -15.21
C ALA A 54 3.54 -0.42 -15.95
N LEU A 55 4.62 -0.57 -15.20
CA LEU A 55 5.95 -0.76 -15.74
C LEU A 55 6.21 -2.27 -15.91
N LEU A 56 6.63 -2.64 -17.11
CA LEU A 56 7.05 -4.01 -17.37
C LEU A 56 8.42 -4.25 -16.73
N PRO A 57 8.74 -5.49 -16.32
CA PRO A 57 10.07 -5.81 -15.79
C PRO A 57 11.22 -5.49 -16.77
N SER A 58 10.95 -5.50 -18.08
CA SER A 58 11.90 -5.16 -19.14
C SER A 58 12.03 -3.65 -19.41
N ASP A 59 11.22 -2.81 -18.76
CA ASP A 59 11.29 -1.36 -18.93
C ASP A 59 12.59 -0.82 -18.31
N PRO A 60 13.39 0.01 -19.01
CA PRO A 60 14.58 0.63 -18.44
C PRO A 60 14.33 1.41 -17.15
N LEU A 61 13.13 1.97 -16.96
CA LEU A 61 12.75 2.65 -15.72
C LEU A 61 12.60 1.68 -14.55
N SER A 62 12.16 0.44 -14.80
CA SER A 62 12.10 -0.60 -13.77
C SER A 62 13.49 -0.95 -13.25
N ALA A 63 14.48 -1.07 -14.15
CA ALA A 63 15.86 -1.34 -13.78
C ALA A 63 16.49 -0.18 -13.00
N GLN A 64 16.24 1.07 -13.43
CA GLN A 64 16.70 2.27 -12.72
C GLN A 64 16.07 2.38 -11.33
N ALA A 65 14.77 2.12 -11.20
CA ALA A 65 14.09 2.13 -9.92
C ALA A 65 14.65 1.08 -8.97
N LEU A 66 14.89 -0.13 -9.47
CA LEU A 66 15.51 -1.19 -8.66
C LEU A 66 16.92 -0.78 -8.19
N SER A 67 17.73 -0.20 -9.08
CA SER A 67 19.08 0.26 -8.72
C SER A 67 19.06 1.36 -7.66
N ALA A 68 18.14 2.32 -7.77
CA ALA A 68 17.96 3.37 -6.75
C ALA A 68 17.56 2.77 -5.39
N ILE A 69 16.73 1.72 -5.38
CA ILE A 69 16.32 1.01 -4.18
C ILE A 69 17.49 0.23 -3.55
N GLU A 70 18.26 -0.49 -4.35
CA GLU A 70 19.44 -1.24 -3.90
C GLU A 70 20.52 -0.34 -3.28
N GLN A 71 20.65 0.89 -3.77
CA GLN A 71 21.65 1.85 -3.29
C GLN A 71 21.20 2.68 -2.08
N TYR A 72 19.92 2.66 -1.73
CA TYR A 72 19.38 3.54 -0.69
C TYR A 72 19.90 3.21 0.71
N SER A 73 20.00 1.92 1.07
CA SER A 73 20.53 1.51 2.38
C SER A 73 21.15 0.11 2.33
N PRO A 74 22.31 -0.09 1.68
CA PRO A 74 23.05 -1.35 1.72
C PRO A 74 23.45 -1.74 3.16
N PRO A 75 23.70 -3.03 3.47
CA PRO A 75 23.82 -4.15 2.53
C PRO A 75 22.49 -4.86 2.21
N ASP A 76 21.49 -4.79 3.09
CA ASP A 76 20.30 -5.64 3.00
C ASP A 76 19.36 -5.28 1.83
N SER A 77 19.48 -4.06 1.28
CA SER A 77 18.75 -3.63 0.08
C SER A 77 19.33 -4.14 -1.24
N LEU A 78 20.58 -4.63 -1.28
CA LEU A 78 21.23 -5.12 -2.51
C LEU A 78 20.57 -6.34 -3.15
N LEU A 79 19.72 -7.05 -2.38
CA LEU A 79 18.98 -8.23 -2.85
C LEU A 79 17.50 -7.92 -3.04
N ALA A 80 17.17 -6.66 -3.33
CA ALA A 80 15.82 -6.26 -3.68
C ALA A 80 15.36 -6.98 -4.95
N ARG A 81 14.10 -7.35 -4.99
CA ARG A 81 13.43 -7.85 -6.20
C ARG A 81 12.17 -7.06 -6.42
N MET A 82 12.04 -6.51 -7.62
CA MET A 82 10.80 -5.86 -8.04
C MET A 82 9.67 -6.88 -8.13
N VAL A 83 8.54 -6.57 -7.48
CA VAL A 83 7.29 -7.32 -7.60
C VAL A 83 6.47 -6.72 -8.73
N HIS A 84 6.16 -5.43 -8.62
CA HIS A 84 5.60 -4.64 -9.70
C HIS A 84 5.90 -3.17 -9.48
N ALA A 85 5.77 -2.37 -10.54
CA ALA A 85 5.85 -0.93 -10.46
C ALA A 85 4.80 -0.28 -11.35
N ILE A 86 4.35 0.90 -10.95
CA ILE A 86 3.49 1.77 -11.75
C ILE A 86 4.14 3.15 -11.84
N ARG A 87 3.81 3.91 -12.88
CA ARG A 87 4.27 5.28 -13.05
C ARG A 87 3.14 6.21 -13.42
N LYS A 88 3.34 7.48 -13.09
CA LYS A 88 2.57 8.61 -13.60
C LYS A 88 3.49 9.82 -13.67
N ASP A 89 3.58 10.43 -14.85
CA ASP A 89 4.48 11.57 -15.10
C ASP A 89 5.92 11.20 -14.67
N ASP A 90 6.51 12.00 -13.79
CA ASP A 90 7.86 11.81 -13.22
C ASP A 90 7.87 10.92 -11.97
N TRP A 91 6.72 10.41 -11.53
CA TRP A 91 6.60 9.62 -10.31
C TRP A 91 6.45 8.14 -10.59
N LEU A 92 7.12 7.32 -9.79
CA LEU A 92 7.02 5.87 -9.82
C LEU A 92 6.68 5.34 -8.43
N LEU A 93 5.89 4.27 -8.39
CA LEU A 93 5.59 3.54 -7.16
C LEU A 93 5.90 2.07 -7.38
N ALA A 94 6.88 1.56 -6.65
CA ALA A 94 7.41 0.21 -6.79
C ALA A 94 7.16 -0.60 -5.53
N GLN A 95 6.59 -1.80 -5.70
CA GLN A 95 6.62 -2.83 -4.68
C GLN A 95 7.89 -3.66 -4.84
N VAL A 96 8.61 -3.84 -3.75
CA VAL A 96 9.82 -4.66 -3.71
C VAL A 96 9.76 -5.66 -2.56
N LYS A 97 10.34 -6.83 -2.82
CA LYS A 97 10.62 -7.84 -1.79
C LYS A 97 12.10 -7.90 -1.55
N PHE A 98 12.48 -8.19 -0.32
CA PHE A 98 13.87 -8.42 0.07
C PHE A 98 14.02 -9.83 0.60
N ARG A 99 15.26 -10.32 0.61
CA ARG A 99 15.56 -11.63 1.18
C ARG A 99 15.47 -11.63 2.71
N ASN A 100 15.98 -10.57 3.34
CA ASN A 100 16.19 -10.49 4.79
C ASN A 100 15.44 -9.31 5.44
N LEU A 101 14.69 -8.53 4.66
CA LEU A 101 13.90 -7.39 5.15
C LEU A 101 12.43 -7.63 4.86
N GLN A 102 11.59 -6.85 5.54
CA GLN A 102 10.17 -6.76 5.23
C GLN A 102 9.97 -6.19 3.83
N ASP A 103 8.88 -6.59 3.18
CA ASP A 103 8.44 -6.00 1.93
C ASP A 103 8.33 -4.49 2.05
N ALA A 104 8.54 -3.78 0.94
CA ALA A 104 8.42 -2.34 0.90
C ALA A 104 7.66 -1.86 -0.33
N VAL A 105 7.01 -0.71 -0.16
CA VAL A 105 6.47 0.09 -1.25
C VAL A 105 7.22 1.41 -1.25
N VAL A 106 7.91 1.67 -2.36
CA VAL A 106 8.85 2.76 -2.52
C VAL A 106 8.33 3.71 -3.59
N LEU A 107 8.16 4.96 -3.21
CA LEU A 107 7.82 6.06 -4.09
C LEU A 107 9.12 6.73 -4.57
N LEU A 108 9.30 6.79 -5.89
CA LEU A 108 10.44 7.40 -6.55
C LEU A 108 9.99 8.58 -7.41
N ILE A 109 10.92 9.51 -7.64
CA ILE A 109 10.75 10.64 -8.54
C ILE A 109 11.91 10.70 -9.52
N ALA A 110 11.62 11.03 -10.78
CA ALA A 110 12.61 11.30 -11.80
C ALA A 110 13.21 12.70 -11.59
N THR A 111 14.54 12.74 -11.55
CA THR A 111 15.37 13.94 -11.50
C THR A 111 16.21 14.03 -12.79
N LYS A 112 17.09 15.03 -12.89
CA LYS A 112 18.00 15.12 -14.04
C LYS A 112 19.11 14.06 -13.95
N GLU A 113 19.35 13.59 -12.74
CA GLU A 113 20.42 12.66 -12.36
C GLU A 113 19.96 11.20 -12.40
N GLY A 114 18.65 10.93 -12.46
CA GLY A 114 18.08 9.60 -12.57
C GLY A 114 16.79 9.44 -11.76
N LEU A 115 16.56 8.25 -11.22
CA LEU A 115 15.48 8.02 -10.27
C LEU A 115 16.01 8.12 -8.85
N GLU A 116 15.29 8.85 -8.01
CA GLU A 116 15.61 8.99 -6.59
C GLU A 116 14.40 8.58 -5.75
N ILE A 117 14.66 8.00 -4.58
CA ILE A 117 13.61 7.74 -3.59
C ILE A 117 13.15 9.07 -3.02
N ALA A 118 11.84 9.33 -3.14
CA ALA A 118 11.26 10.53 -2.55
C ALA A 118 11.46 10.52 -1.03
N LYS A 119 11.85 11.66 -0.45
CA LYS A 119 12.11 11.76 0.99
C LYS A 119 10.87 11.34 1.80
N GLY A 120 10.99 10.29 2.60
CA GLY A 120 9.87 9.72 3.37
C GLY A 120 8.92 8.83 2.57
N GLY A 121 9.23 8.56 1.30
CA GLY A 121 8.45 7.76 0.36
C GLY A 121 8.71 6.26 0.47
N VAL A 122 9.15 5.76 1.63
CA VAL A 122 9.37 4.33 1.86
C VAL A 122 8.41 3.85 2.92
N TRP A 123 7.43 3.04 2.52
CA TRP A 123 6.68 2.23 3.46
C TRP A 123 7.31 0.83 3.51
N SER A 124 7.52 0.30 4.72
CA SER A 124 7.94 -1.08 4.94
C SER A 124 7.35 -1.57 6.25
N GLY A 125 6.82 -2.79 6.27
CA GLY A 125 6.09 -3.28 7.43
C GLY A 125 5.22 -4.50 7.12
N SER A 126 4.67 -5.10 8.17
CA SER A 126 3.45 -5.90 8.05
C SER A 126 2.26 -4.95 7.94
N THR A 127 1.33 -5.26 7.03
CA THR A 127 0.02 -4.58 6.99
C THR A 127 -0.99 -5.27 7.89
N HIS A 128 -0.78 -6.55 8.24
CA HIS A 128 -1.77 -7.33 8.99
C HIS A 128 -2.01 -6.70 10.38
N PRO A 129 -3.28 -6.59 10.82
CA PRO A 129 -4.50 -7.10 10.20
C PRO A 129 -5.17 -6.17 9.17
N HIS A 130 -4.59 -5.00 8.92
CA HIS A 130 -5.12 -4.01 7.97
C HIS A 130 -4.95 -4.43 6.51
N ARG A 131 -5.85 -3.90 5.67
CA ARG A 131 -5.73 -3.97 4.21
C ARG A 131 -4.49 -3.20 3.75
N PRO A 132 -3.63 -3.79 2.92
CA PRO A 132 -2.40 -3.13 2.47
C PRO A 132 -2.63 -1.78 1.79
N GLU A 133 -3.52 -1.74 0.79
CA GLU A 133 -3.62 -0.61 -0.14
C GLU A 133 -4.06 0.68 0.56
N PRO A 134 -5.12 0.71 1.39
CA PRO A 134 -5.49 1.91 2.13
C PRO A 134 -4.44 2.34 3.16
N LEU A 135 -3.79 1.39 3.83
CA LEU A 135 -2.77 1.69 4.84
C LEU A 135 -1.55 2.37 4.20
N ILE A 136 -0.99 1.73 3.17
CA ILE A 136 0.19 2.19 2.46
C ILE A 136 -0.08 3.53 1.78
N ARG A 137 -1.24 3.67 1.13
CA ARG A 137 -1.66 4.93 0.49
C ARG A 137 -1.75 6.08 1.47
N ARG A 138 -2.44 5.92 2.61
CA ARG A 138 -2.52 6.98 3.63
C ARG A 138 -1.14 7.36 4.15
N TYR A 139 -0.29 6.38 4.41
CA TYR A 139 1.09 6.62 4.84
C TYR A 139 1.85 7.47 3.82
N LEU A 140 1.87 7.04 2.55
CA LEU A 140 2.63 7.72 1.50
C LEU A 140 2.08 9.10 1.16
N GLN A 141 0.75 9.26 1.10
CA GLN A 141 0.12 10.57 0.89
C GLN A 141 0.41 11.54 2.04
N GLY A 142 0.47 11.04 3.29
CA GLY A 142 0.83 11.86 4.45
C GLY A 142 2.31 12.24 4.50
N ARG A 143 3.21 11.36 4.04
CA ARG A 143 4.67 11.58 4.06
C ARG A 143 5.19 12.34 2.85
N VAL A 144 4.57 12.15 1.69
CA VAL A 144 4.97 12.73 0.41
C VAL A 144 3.76 13.37 -0.29
N PRO A 145 3.24 14.50 0.21
CA PRO A 145 2.03 15.15 -0.33
C PRO A 145 2.19 15.69 -1.75
N ALA A 146 3.43 15.80 -2.25
CA ALA A 146 3.73 16.19 -3.63
C ALA A 146 3.46 15.06 -4.64
N ALA A 147 3.31 13.81 -4.18
CA ALA A 147 3.05 12.68 -5.03
C ALA A 147 1.62 12.74 -5.61
N PRO A 148 1.40 12.35 -6.88
CA PRO A 148 0.07 12.30 -7.43
C PRO A 148 -0.81 11.30 -6.67
N ALA A 149 -1.98 11.76 -6.19
CA ALA A 149 -2.88 10.91 -5.40
C ALA A 149 -3.34 9.68 -6.18
N ASP A 150 -3.66 9.84 -7.46
CA ASP A 150 -4.06 8.76 -8.37
C ASP A 150 -2.97 7.68 -8.54
N LEU A 151 -1.68 8.03 -8.48
CA LEU A 151 -0.61 7.03 -8.48
C LEU A 151 -0.76 6.07 -7.29
N THR A 152 -0.98 6.60 -6.09
CA THR A 152 -1.19 5.77 -4.88
C THR A 152 -2.56 5.08 -4.85
N GLU A 153 -3.60 5.67 -5.45
CA GLU A 153 -4.95 5.07 -5.51
C GLU A 153 -5.05 3.94 -6.54
N CYS A 154 -4.27 4.01 -7.61
CA CYS A 154 -4.20 3.00 -8.66
C CYS A 154 -3.22 1.87 -8.35
N PHE A 155 -2.46 1.99 -7.27
CA PHE A 155 -1.59 0.94 -6.79
C PHE A 155 -2.38 -0.23 -6.21
N ALA A 156 -2.03 -1.45 -6.62
CA ALA A 156 -2.63 -2.69 -6.11
C ALA A 156 -1.52 -3.57 -5.55
N TYR A 157 -1.53 -3.81 -4.23
CA TYR A 157 -0.48 -4.56 -3.56
C TYR A 157 -0.52 -6.04 -3.98
N GLN A 158 0.64 -6.61 -4.32
CA GLN A 158 0.75 -8.00 -4.76
C GLN A 158 1.37 -8.87 -3.67
N LEU A 159 0.63 -9.89 -3.22
CA LEU A 159 1.07 -10.82 -2.18
C LEU A 159 2.12 -11.82 -2.68
#